data_AF-A0A087S8D2-F1
#
_entry.id   AF-A0A087S8D2-F1
#
_cell.length_a   1.000
_cell.length_b   1.000
_cell.length_c   1.000
_cell.angle_alpha   90.00
_cell.angle_beta   90.00
_cell.angle_gamma   90.00
#
_symmetry.space_group_name_H-M   'P 1'
#
loop_
_entity.id
_entity.type
_entity.pdbx_description
1 polymer ?
#
loop_
_entity_poly.entity_id
_entity_poly.type
_entity_poly.pdbx_seq_one_letter_code
_entity_poly.pdbx_strand_id
1 'polypeptide(L)'
;MESEDRKELETLLDIVINQIPSYTNMIHSANWDVNFDDCIFGMVYHSFVAKSTEYLKNKLTDTEHATNAESTFEMMNSVSEVFNNRLADIKQAIVSAANT
;
A
#
# COMPACT_ATOMS: atom_id res chain seq x y z
N MET A 1 -10.25 -13.42 6.26
CA MET A 1 -10.23 -11.97 6.58
C MET A 1 -11.68 -11.53 6.80
N GLU A 2 -11.94 -10.82 7.90
CA GLU A 2 -13.28 -10.27 8.15
C GLU A 2 -13.61 -9.19 7.10
N SER A 3 -14.90 -8.99 6.82
CA SER A 3 -15.34 -7.99 5.83
C SER A 3 -14.86 -6.58 6.17
N GLU A 4 -14.72 -6.26 7.45
CA GLU A 4 -14.29 -4.95 7.92
C GLU A 4 -12.79 -4.72 7.69
N ASP A 5 -11.97 -5.74 7.94
CA ASP A 5 -10.52 -5.69 7.70
C ASP A 5 -10.22 -5.43 6.23
N ARG A 6 -10.94 -6.11 5.33
CA ARG A 6 -10.78 -5.90 3.89
C ARG A 6 -11.07 -4.46 3.50
N LYS A 7 -12.15 -3.90 4.03
CA LYS A 7 -12.58 -2.52 3.75
C LYS A 7 -11.59 -1.50 4.28
N GLU A 8 -11.02 -1.74 5.47
CA GLU A 8 -10.01 -0.87 6.03
C GLU A 8 -8.72 -0.93 5.20
N LEU A 9 -8.26 -2.12 4.79
CA LEU A 9 -7.13 -2.26 3.87
C LEU A 9 -7.38 -1.56 2.53
N GLU A 10 -8.58 -1.67 1.95
CA GLU A 10 -8.95 -0.94 0.73
C GLU A 10 -8.91 0.59 0.94
N THR A 11 -9.36 1.07 2.11
CA THR A 11 -9.30 2.49 2.48
C THR A 11 -7.86 2.97 2.64
N LEU A 12 -7.00 2.19 3.30
CA LEU A 12 -5.57 2.48 3.41
C LEU A 12 -4.90 2.53 2.04
N LEU A 13 -5.28 1.65 1.12
CA LEU A 13 -4.76 1.66 -0.25
C LEU A 13 -5.20 2.92 -1.01
N ASP A 14 -6.46 3.34 -0.88
CA ASP A 14 -6.94 4.58 -1.49
C ASP A 14 -6.19 5.81 -0.95
N ILE A 15 -5.90 5.85 0.36
CA ILE A 15 -5.06 6.90 0.96
C ILE A 15 -3.68 6.93 0.31
N VAL A 16 -3.06 5.77 0.12
CA VAL A 16 -1.71 5.69 -0.46
C VAL A 16 -1.70 6.04 -1.95
N ILE A 17 -2.69 5.60 -2.72
CA ILE A 17 -2.86 5.99 -4.12
C ILE A 17 -2.99 7.52 -4.25
N ASN A 18 -3.74 8.15 -3.34
CA ASN A 18 -3.88 9.62 -3.31
C ASN A 18 -2.57 10.36 -3.00
N GLN A 19 -1.51 9.67 -2.54
CA GLN A 19 -0.19 10.27 -2.32
C GLN A 19 0.70 10.24 -3.57
N ILE A 20 0.31 9.54 -4.64
CA ILE A 20 1.09 9.44 -5.90
C ILE A 20 1.55 10.81 -6.41
N PRO A 21 0.70 11.86 -6.50
CA PRO A 21 1.15 13.17 -6.96
C PRO A 21 2.28 13.77 -6.11
N SER A 22 2.27 13.52 -4.79
CA SER A 22 3.33 13.97 -3.89
C SER A 22 4.64 13.22 -4.15
N TYR A 23 4.57 11.90 -4.40
CA TYR A 23 5.74 11.10 -4.75
C TYR A 23 6.33 11.54 -6.10
N THR A 24 5.46 11.79 -7.09
CA THR A 24 5.84 12.33 -8.40
C THR A 24 6.61 13.64 -8.27
N ASN A 25 6.07 14.59 -7.51
CA ASN A 25 6.71 15.88 -7.27
C ASN A 25 8.07 15.73 -6.57
N MET A 26 8.18 14.80 -5.61
CA MET A 26 9.43 14.54 -4.91
C MET A 26 10.52 14.05 -5.88
N ILE A 27 10.23 13.05 -6.71
CA ILE A 27 11.18 12.52 -7.70
C ILE A 27 11.60 13.61 -8.70
N HIS A 28 10.62 14.34 -9.26
CA HIS A 28 10.89 15.42 -10.20
C HIS A 28 11.76 16.53 -9.58
N SER A 29 11.45 16.96 -8.36
CA SER A 29 12.16 18.07 -7.69
C SER A 29 13.64 17.78 -7.46
N ALA A 30 13.98 16.50 -7.29
CA ALA A 30 15.32 16.07 -6.94
C ALA A 30 16.10 15.49 -8.13
N ASN A 31 15.52 15.48 -9.34
CA ASN A 31 16.13 14.94 -10.57
C ASN A 31 16.75 13.55 -10.37
N TRP A 32 16.03 12.67 -9.69
CA TRP A 32 16.55 11.32 -9.43
C TRP A 32 16.75 10.56 -10.75
N ASP A 33 17.92 9.95 -10.90
CA ASP A 33 18.23 9.06 -12.02
C ASP A 33 17.68 7.65 -11.71
N VAL A 34 16.35 7.51 -11.85
CA VAL A 34 15.61 6.28 -11.56
C VAL A 34 14.54 6.04 -12.63
N ASN A 35 14.12 4.78 -12.80
CA ASN A 35 12.89 4.51 -13.53
C ASN A 35 11.70 5.10 -12.74
N PHE A 36 11.10 6.14 -13.29
CA PHE A 36 10.07 6.94 -12.62
C PHE A 36 8.88 6.08 -12.17
N ASP A 37 8.27 5.33 -13.09
CA ASP A 37 7.06 4.54 -12.81
C ASP A 37 7.34 3.45 -11.76
N ASP A 38 8.46 2.74 -11.91
CA ASP A 38 8.87 1.68 -10.98
C ASP A 38 9.19 2.24 -9.58
N CYS A 39 9.79 3.43 -9.51
CA CYS A 39 10.13 4.09 -8.26
C CYS A 39 8.86 4.50 -7.50
N ILE A 40 7.90 5.15 -8.18
CA ILE A 40 6.61 5.52 -7.59
C ILE A 40 5.83 4.28 -7.17
N PHE A 41 5.79 3.25 -8.03
CA PHE A 41 5.15 1.98 -7.70
C PHE A 41 5.73 1.35 -6.43
N GLY A 42 7.06 1.35 -6.30
CA GLY A 42 7.76 0.90 -5.10
C GLY A 42 7.36 1.70 -3.85
N MET A 43 7.27 3.03 -3.94
CA MET A 43 6.82 3.88 -2.83
C MET A 43 5.39 3.57 -2.40
N VAL A 44 4.47 3.42 -3.36
CA VAL A 44 3.07 3.05 -3.10
C VAL A 44 3.01 1.70 -2.40
N TYR A 45 3.70 0.69 -2.92
CA TYR A 45 3.74 -0.64 -2.31
C TYR A 45 4.29 -0.61 -0.88
N HIS A 46 5.44 0.02 -0.66
CA HIS A 46 6.05 0.11 0.66
C HIS A 46 5.16 0.85 1.67
N SER A 47 4.57 1.98 1.26
CA SER A 47 3.67 2.77 2.11
C SER A 47 2.42 1.97 2.49
N PHE A 48 1.82 1.28 1.53
CA PHE A 48 0.65 0.44 1.77
C PHE A 48 0.95 -0.74 2.71
N VAL A 49 2.05 -1.47 2.47
CA VAL A 49 2.46 -2.59 3.32
C VAL A 49 2.73 -2.12 4.75
N ALA A 50 3.43 -0.99 4.92
CA ALA A 50 3.74 -0.44 6.24
C ALA A 50 2.45 -0.10 7.02
N LYS A 51 1.53 0.66 6.41
CA LYS A 51 0.26 1.05 7.04
C LYS A 51 -0.63 -0.14 7.36
N SER A 52 -0.73 -1.09 6.43
CA SER A 52 -1.53 -2.30 6.61
C SER A 52 -0.98 -3.18 7.73
N THR A 53 0.35 -3.31 7.82
CA THR A 53 1.01 -4.06 8.89
C THR A 53 0.77 -3.43 10.25
N GLU A 54 0.84 -2.09 10.34
CA GLU A 54 0.56 -1.35 11.56
C GLU A 54 -0.88 -1.57 12.02
N TYR A 55 -1.86 -1.40 11.11
CA TYR A 55 -3.27 -1.64 11.40
C TYR A 55 -3.53 -3.06 11.93
N LEU A 56 -3.05 -4.08 11.22
CA LEU A 56 -3.28 -5.48 11.59
C LEU A 56 -2.59 -5.84 12.92
N LYS A 57 -1.39 -5.31 13.19
CA LYS A 57 -0.71 -5.49 14.49
C LYS A 57 -1.46 -4.85 15.64
N ASN A 58 -2.00 -3.65 15.44
CA ASN A 58 -2.80 -2.98 16.46
C ASN A 58 -4.06 -3.80 16.78
N LYS A 59 -4.78 -4.27 15.75
CA LYS A 59 -5.96 -5.13 15.93
C LYS A 59 -5.65 -6.42 16.70
N LEU A 60 -4.52 -7.08 16.41
CA LEU A 60 -4.10 -8.28 17.16
C LEU A 60 -3.81 -8.00 18.63
N THR A 61 -3.19 -6.85 18.91
CA THR A 61 -2.91 -6.40 20.27
C THR A 61 -4.21 -6.16 21.03
N ASP A 62 -5.18 -5.51 20.38
CA ASP A 62 -6.49 -5.20 20.95
C ASP A 62 -7.36 -6.45 21.19
N THR A 63 -7.13 -7.53 20.43
CA THR A 63 -7.89 -8.79 20.53
C THR A 63 -7.21 -9.85 21.40
N GLU A 64 -6.08 -9.53 22.05
CA GLU A 64 -5.23 -10.46 22.83
C GLU A 64 -4.85 -11.74 22.06
N HIS A 65 -4.88 -11.70 20.73
CA HIS A 65 -4.54 -12.86 19.90
C HIS A 65 -3.04 -13.07 19.85
N ALA A 66 -2.59 -14.30 20.16
CA ALA A 66 -1.17 -14.64 20.09
C ALA A 66 -0.66 -14.59 18.64
N THR A 67 0.25 -13.66 18.36
CA THR A 67 0.96 -13.57 17.09
C THR A 67 1.90 -14.76 16.91
N ASN A 68 1.75 -15.48 15.80
CA ASN A 68 2.68 -16.54 15.38
C ASN A 68 3.05 -16.36 13.90
N ALA A 69 3.96 -17.20 13.39
CA ALA A 69 4.39 -17.11 12.00
C ALA A 69 3.23 -17.29 11.01
N GLU A 70 2.33 -18.25 11.26
CA GLU A 70 1.21 -18.58 10.37
C GLU A 70 0.22 -17.41 10.24
N SER A 71 -0.24 -16.86 11.36
CA SER A 71 -1.09 -15.66 11.38
C SER A 71 -0.43 -14.45 10.69
N THR A 72 0.89 -14.29 10.83
CA THR A 72 1.64 -13.24 10.12
C THR A 72 1.63 -13.47 8.60
N PHE A 73 1.78 -14.71 8.15
CA PHE A 73 1.71 -15.04 6.73
C PHE A 73 0.31 -14.80 6.15
N GLU A 74 -0.75 -15.18 6.87
CA GLU A 74 -2.13 -14.94 6.45
C GLU A 74 -2.45 -13.44 6.31
N MET A 75 -1.94 -12.61 7.22
CA MET A 75 -2.04 -11.15 7.14
C MET A 75 -1.36 -10.62 5.89
N MET A 76 -0.10 -11.00 5.67
CA MET A 76 0.67 -10.54 4.51
C MET A 76 0.05 -11.00 3.19
N ASN A 77 -0.54 -12.20 3.17
CA ASN A 77 -1.27 -12.68 2.00
C ASN A 77 -2.51 -11.82 1.71
N SER A 78 -3.27 -11.46 2.76
CA SER A 78 -4.44 -10.59 2.63
C SER A 78 -4.08 -9.19 2.14
N VAL A 79 -3.00 -8.61 2.67
CA VAL A 79 -2.45 -7.32 2.20
C VAL A 79 -2.05 -7.42 0.72
N SER A 80 -1.34 -8.48 0.34
CA SER A 80 -0.93 -8.71 -1.05
C SER A 80 -2.12 -8.87 -1.99
N GLU A 81 -3.18 -9.56 -1.56
CA GLU A 81 -4.41 -9.72 -2.34
C GLU A 81 -5.10 -8.38 -2.61
N VAL A 82 -5.27 -7.55 -1.58
CA VAL A 82 -5.88 -6.21 -1.71
C VAL A 82 -5.09 -5.33 -2.68
N PHE A 83 -3.76 -5.32 -2.54
CA PHE A 83 -2.89 -4.56 -3.45
C PHE A 83 -3.00 -5.04 -4.90
N ASN A 84 -2.90 -6.36 -5.11
CA ASN A 84 -2.93 -6.96 -6.45
C ASN A 84 -4.27 -6.76 -7.15
N ASN A 85 -5.39 -6.77 -6.41
CA ASN A 85 -6.72 -6.51 -6.96
C ASN A 85 -6.87 -5.10 -7.55
N ARG A 86 -6.03 -4.15 -7.14
CA ARG A 86 -6.05 -2.74 -7.59
C ARG A 86 -4.84 -2.38 -8.44
N LEU A 87 -4.07 -3.36 -8.92
CA LEU A 87 -2.84 -3.12 -9.67
C LEU A 87 -3.05 -2.23 -10.91
N ALA A 88 -4.15 -2.43 -11.63
CA ALA A 88 -4.49 -1.63 -12.81
C ALA A 88 -4.74 -0.16 -12.44
N ASP A 89 -5.48 0.09 -11.36
CA ASP A 89 -5.80 1.44 -10.89
C ASP A 89 -4.55 2.18 -10.42
N ILE A 90 -3.68 1.50 -9.68
CA ILE A 90 -2.39 2.04 -9.22
C ILE A 90 -1.56 2.46 -10.43
N LYS A 91 -1.39 1.58 -11.42
CA LYS A 91 -0.64 1.87 -12.64
C LYS A 91 -1.24 3.06 -13.40
N GLN A 92 -2.57 3.11 -13.52
CA GLN A 92 -3.25 4.21 -14.18
C GLN A 92 -3.04 5.54 -13.45
N ALA A 93 -3.08 5.54 -12.11
CA ALA A 93 -2.83 6.73 -11.31
C ALA A 93 -1.40 7.26 -11.45
N ILE A 94 -0.40 6.36 -11.51
CA ILE A 94 1.01 6.71 -11.75
C ILE A 94 1.18 7.39 -13.11
N VAL A 95 0.67 6.75 -14.18
CA VAL A 95 0.74 7.29 -15.55
C VAL A 95 0.02 8.64 -15.63
N SER A 96 -1.11 8.79 -14.96
CA SER A 96 -1.87 10.05 -14.97
C SER A 96 -1.08 11.18 -14.28
N ALA A 97 -0.46 10.90 -13.13
CA ALA A 97 0.34 11.87 -12.39
C ALA A 97 1.63 12.27 -13.12
N ALA A 98 2.26 11.37 -13.88
CA ALA A 98 3.45 11.68 -14.68
C ALA A 98 3.16 12.68 -15.82
N ASN A 99 1.92 12.73 -16.30
CA ASN A 99 1.49 13.59 -17.41
C ASN A 99 0.89 14.94 -16.95
N THR A 100 0.96 15.25 -15.66
CA THR A 100 0.43 16.50 -15.08
C THR A 100 1.56 17.48 -14.80
#